data_AF-Q7TP85-F1
#
_entry.id   AF-Q7TP85-F1
#
_cell.length_a   1.000
_cell.length_b   1.000
_cell.length_c   1.000
_cell.angle_alpha   90.00
_cell.angle_beta   90.00
_cell.angle_gamma   90.00
#
_symmetry.space_group_name_H-M   'P 1'
#
loop_
_entity.id
_entity.type
_entity.pdbx_description
1 polymer ?
#
loop_
_entity_poly.entity_id
_entity_poly.type
_entity_poly.pdbx_seq_one_letter_code
_entity_poly.pdbx_strand_id
1 'polypeptide(L)'
;MSGKDERPDSGEQTTPEDLVLTQYKMGLDIANPVLRSLVEASNSGVSVLSSCEKGDIMIMEETGKILKKKEMKNGIAFPTSISINNCSDQDYILKEGDLVKIDLRVHVDGFIVNVAHIFAIYVAQGTQVTGWKVDVIKATDLCAKAALRLVKPGKQNTQVTEAWNKVAHLFNCTPTAGVLSYQLKQHVIDGEKTITQNPMDQQKDHEKAEFERDPTKQYGLKMKTSSAIFSEVERRFDALQFTGRAFEDEKKARMGIVDCAKHQLLQPFNVLCEKEGGTKIFIGGDMETKFRAETEGMAIQSLLHLEIQPIYIQPPNLDNIDDAKKCMLTGA
;
A
#
# COMPACT_ATOMS: atom_id res chain seq x y z
N MET A 1 -19.71 -56.46 -3.71
CA MET A 1 -18.88 -55.77 -2.70
C MET A 1 -18.92 -54.29 -3.02
N SER A 2 -19.23 -53.46 -2.03
CA SER A 2 -19.54 -52.03 -2.11
C SER A 2 -18.50 -51.21 -2.88
N GLY A 3 -18.97 -50.30 -3.74
CA GLY A 3 -18.15 -49.27 -4.34
C GLY A 3 -17.49 -48.41 -3.26
N LYS A 4 -16.16 -48.38 -3.29
CA LYS A 4 -15.39 -47.31 -2.65
C LYS A 4 -15.30 -46.19 -3.68
N ASP A 5 -16.26 -45.27 -3.62
CA ASP A 5 -16.04 -43.92 -4.11
C ASP A 5 -14.98 -43.29 -3.21
N GLU A 6 -13.72 -43.46 -3.59
CA GLU A 6 -12.64 -42.61 -3.13
C GLU A 6 -12.92 -41.21 -3.68
N ARG A 7 -13.65 -40.40 -2.91
CA ARG A 7 -13.57 -38.95 -3.10
C ARG A 7 -12.10 -38.58 -2.89
N PRO A 8 -11.42 -37.97 -3.86
CA PRO A 8 -10.11 -37.43 -3.59
C PRO A 8 -10.32 -36.40 -2.49
N ASP A 9 -9.69 -36.65 -1.36
CA ASP A 9 -9.49 -35.67 -0.31
C ASP A 9 -8.63 -34.57 -0.95
N SER A 10 -9.28 -33.66 -1.67
CA SER A 10 -8.72 -32.37 -2.00
C SER A 10 -8.72 -31.57 -0.71
N GLY A 11 -7.96 -32.04 0.28
CA GLY A 11 -7.35 -31.19 1.27
C GLY A 11 -6.53 -30.22 0.44
N GLU A 12 -7.13 -29.07 0.15
CA GLU A 12 -6.48 -27.94 -0.46
C GLU A 12 -5.33 -27.58 0.48
N GLN A 13 -4.14 -28.13 0.20
CA GLN A 13 -2.94 -27.84 0.96
C GLN A 13 -2.66 -26.37 0.75
N THR A 14 -3.14 -25.55 1.67
CA THR A 14 -2.85 -24.11 1.77
C THR A 14 -1.33 -23.97 1.74
N THR A 15 -0.78 -23.32 0.72
CA THR A 15 0.67 -23.13 0.64
C THR A 15 1.11 -22.14 1.73
N PRO A 16 2.40 -22.11 2.12
CA PRO A 16 2.92 -21.06 3.01
C PRO A 16 2.62 -19.64 2.48
N GLU A 17 2.51 -19.48 1.15
CA GLU A 17 2.14 -18.21 0.50
C GLU A 17 0.69 -17.83 0.77
N ASP A 18 -0.24 -18.78 0.66
CA ASP A 18 -1.65 -18.57 0.98
C ASP A 18 -1.81 -18.12 2.43
N LEU A 19 -0.94 -18.60 3.34
CA LEU A 19 -0.93 -18.15 4.74
C LEU A 19 -0.47 -16.68 4.86
N VAL A 20 0.67 -16.31 4.26
CA VAL A 20 1.20 -14.93 4.32
C VAL A 20 0.23 -13.93 3.69
N LEU A 21 -0.30 -14.23 2.51
CA LEU A 21 -1.31 -13.40 1.84
C LEU A 21 -2.58 -13.28 2.69
N THR A 22 -2.97 -14.37 3.35
CA THR A 22 -4.10 -14.35 4.29
C THR A 22 -3.84 -13.41 5.47
N GLN A 23 -2.64 -13.40 6.06
CA GLN A 23 -2.32 -12.47 7.17
C GLN A 23 -2.37 -11.01 6.72
N TYR A 24 -1.80 -10.69 5.55
CA TYR A 24 -1.85 -9.33 5.00
C TYR A 24 -3.27 -8.89 4.66
N LYS A 25 -4.12 -9.81 4.19
CA LYS A 25 -5.54 -9.54 3.94
C LYS A 25 -6.30 -9.31 5.24
N MET A 26 -6.13 -10.17 6.24
CA MET A 26 -6.76 -10.00 7.55
C MET A 26 -6.43 -8.63 8.16
N GLY A 27 -5.16 -8.22 8.10
CA GLY A 27 -4.81 -6.90 8.61
C GLY A 27 -5.32 -5.74 7.75
N LEU A 28 -5.50 -5.92 6.43
CA LEU A 28 -6.15 -4.93 5.56
C LEU A 28 -7.66 -4.82 5.84
N ASP A 29 -8.32 -5.96 6.10
CA ASP A 29 -9.73 -6.05 6.48
C ASP A 29 -9.99 -5.35 7.83
N ILE A 30 -8.96 -5.14 8.65
CA ILE A 30 -9.00 -4.30 9.87
C ILE A 30 -8.64 -2.84 9.54
N ALA A 31 -7.50 -2.62 8.89
CA ALA A 31 -6.94 -1.29 8.69
C ALA A 31 -7.87 -0.38 7.86
N ASN A 32 -8.49 -0.90 6.80
CA ASN A 32 -9.35 -0.13 5.91
C ASN A 32 -10.63 0.39 6.59
N PRO A 33 -11.42 -0.44 7.31
CA PRO A 33 -12.57 0.07 8.08
C PRO A 33 -12.20 1.10 9.15
N VAL A 34 -11.08 0.91 9.86
CA VAL A 34 -10.60 1.88 10.86
C VAL A 34 -10.26 3.20 10.18
N LEU A 35 -9.47 3.17 9.10
CA LEU A 35 -9.11 4.37 8.35
C LEU A 35 -10.35 5.12 7.86
N ARG A 36 -11.34 4.42 7.27
CA ARG A 36 -12.60 5.05 6.84
C ARG A 36 -13.35 5.69 8.01
N SER A 37 -13.44 5.01 9.15
CA SER A 37 -14.10 5.52 10.35
C SER A 37 -13.43 6.77 10.89
N LEU A 38 -12.10 6.86 10.81
CA LEU A 38 -11.34 8.06 11.21
C LEU A 38 -11.54 9.22 10.22
N VAL A 39 -11.51 8.94 8.92
CA VAL A 39 -11.79 9.95 7.88
C VAL A 39 -13.19 10.52 8.04
N GLU A 40 -14.21 9.68 8.25
CA GLU A 40 -15.60 10.10 8.45
C GLU A 40 -15.79 10.90 9.75
N ALA A 41 -15.04 10.55 10.80
CA ALA A 41 -15.07 11.28 12.07
C ALA A 41 -14.31 12.62 12.03
N SER A 42 -13.41 12.80 11.05
CA SER A 42 -12.55 13.98 10.95
C SER A 42 -13.34 15.20 10.46
N ASN A 43 -13.62 16.12 11.37
CA ASN A 43 -14.33 17.37 11.11
C ASN A 43 -13.66 18.52 11.88
N SER A 44 -14.00 19.77 11.55
CA SER A 44 -13.51 20.90 12.32
C SER A 44 -13.95 20.80 13.79
N GLY A 45 -13.04 21.12 14.72
CA GLY A 45 -13.26 21.01 16.17
C GLY A 45 -12.85 19.67 16.77
N VAL A 46 -12.48 18.68 15.96
CA VAL A 46 -11.99 17.38 16.44
C VAL A 46 -10.51 17.49 16.82
N SER A 47 -10.13 16.94 17.97
CA SER A 47 -8.73 16.83 18.40
C SER A 47 -8.02 15.71 17.66
N VAL A 48 -6.82 16.00 17.17
CA VAL A 48 -5.93 15.00 16.56
C VAL A 48 -5.60 13.88 17.53
N LEU A 49 -5.15 14.21 18.74
CA LEU A 49 -4.82 13.23 19.78
C LEU A 49 -5.98 12.25 20.00
N SER A 50 -7.19 12.77 20.19
CA SER A 50 -8.38 11.92 20.40
C SER A 50 -8.70 11.02 19.21
N SER A 51 -8.35 11.45 17.99
CA SER A 51 -8.55 10.66 16.77
C SER A 51 -7.50 9.57 16.64
N CYS A 52 -6.24 9.83 17.00
CA CYS A 52 -5.19 8.83 17.07
C CYS A 52 -5.53 7.74 18.10
N GLU A 53 -5.88 8.13 19.34
CA GLU A 53 -6.29 7.22 20.41
C GLU A 53 -7.49 6.36 19.97
N LYS A 54 -8.48 6.97 19.33
CA LYS A 54 -9.64 6.25 18.78
C LYS A 54 -9.21 5.22 17.73
N GLY A 55 -8.29 5.56 16.84
CA GLY A 55 -7.75 4.66 15.83
C GLY A 55 -7.07 3.44 16.46
N ASP A 56 -6.22 3.68 17.44
CA ASP A 56 -5.49 2.65 18.16
C ASP A 56 -6.42 1.71 18.94
N ILE A 57 -7.43 2.26 19.62
CA ILE A 57 -8.48 1.47 20.30
C ILE A 57 -9.19 0.57 19.30
N MET A 58 -9.64 1.10 18.16
CA MET A 58 -10.35 0.31 17.14
C MET A 58 -9.46 -0.83 16.58
N ILE A 59 -8.19 -0.57 16.33
CA ILE A 59 -7.24 -1.61 15.88
C ILE A 59 -7.10 -2.70 16.92
N MET A 60 -6.91 -2.35 18.19
CA MET A 60 -6.76 -3.33 19.28
C MET A 60 -8.04 -4.16 19.48
N GLU A 61 -9.22 -3.55 19.37
CA GLU A 61 -10.50 -4.24 19.46
C GLU A 61 -10.70 -5.23 18.30
N GLU A 62 -10.45 -4.81 17.06
CA GLU A 62 -10.61 -5.68 15.88
C GLU A 62 -9.57 -6.80 15.83
N THR A 63 -8.30 -6.50 16.13
CA THR A 63 -7.24 -7.52 16.17
C THR A 63 -7.47 -8.55 17.28
N GLY A 64 -8.08 -8.15 18.40
CA GLY A 64 -8.49 -9.04 19.49
C GLY A 64 -9.57 -10.05 19.10
N LYS A 65 -10.35 -9.78 18.04
CA LYS A 65 -11.39 -10.69 17.51
C LYS A 65 -10.82 -11.80 16.63
N ILE A 66 -9.61 -11.64 16.09
CA ILE A 66 -8.94 -12.67 15.29
C ILE A 66 -8.64 -13.87 16.23
N LEU A 67 -9.44 -14.92 16.11
CA LEU A 67 -9.42 -16.11 16.96
C LEU A 67 -8.01 -16.71 17.12
N LYS A 68 -7.68 -17.11 18.36
CA LYS A 68 -6.43 -17.75 18.80
C LYS A 68 -6.25 -19.17 18.24
N LYS A 69 -6.24 -19.36 16.92
CA LYS A 69 -5.91 -20.67 16.32
C LYS A 69 -4.48 -21.12 16.66
N LYS A 70 -3.61 -20.19 17.09
CA LYS A 70 -2.30 -20.32 17.77
C LYS A 70 -2.04 -18.99 18.51
N GLU A 71 -1.01 -18.91 19.36
CA GLU A 71 -0.54 -17.68 20.03
C GLU A 71 -0.02 -16.61 19.03
N MET A 72 -0.84 -16.22 18.05
CA MET A 72 -0.52 -15.19 17.08
C MET A 72 -0.51 -13.83 17.77
N LYS A 73 0.56 -13.07 17.57
CA LYS A 73 0.69 -11.70 18.06
C LYS A 73 0.09 -10.75 17.03
N ASN A 74 -1.04 -10.13 17.38
CA ASN A 74 -1.75 -9.18 16.54
C ASN A 74 -1.86 -7.85 17.28
N GLY A 75 -1.96 -6.75 16.54
CA GLY A 75 -2.18 -5.44 17.13
C GLY A 75 -1.68 -4.30 16.26
N ILE A 76 -1.38 -3.19 16.92
CA ILE A 76 -0.80 -1.99 16.34
C ILE A 76 0.66 -2.27 15.99
N ALA A 77 1.03 -2.07 14.72
CA ALA A 77 2.43 -2.15 14.28
C ALA A 77 3.16 -0.81 14.43
N PHE A 78 2.41 0.28 14.27
CA PHE A 78 2.84 1.65 14.50
C PHE A 78 1.60 2.45 14.89
N PRO A 79 1.66 3.29 15.95
CA PRO A 79 0.52 4.07 16.42
C PRO A 79 -0.13 4.88 15.30
N THR A 80 -1.44 5.05 15.38
CA THR A 80 -2.18 5.92 14.46
C THR A 80 -1.59 7.31 14.52
N SER A 81 -1.17 7.82 13.37
CA SER A 81 -0.53 9.13 13.23
C SER A 81 -1.31 10.01 12.28
N ILE A 82 -1.50 11.27 12.67
CA ILE A 82 -2.20 12.26 11.87
C ILE A 82 -1.29 13.47 11.69
N SER A 83 -0.92 13.74 10.43
CA SER A 83 -0.14 14.93 10.05
C SER A 83 -1.06 15.96 9.41
N ILE A 84 -0.92 17.23 9.81
CA ILE A 84 -1.77 18.31 9.32
C ILE A 84 -0.95 19.34 8.57
N ASN A 85 -1.35 19.65 7.34
CA ASN A 85 -0.67 20.60 6.47
C ASN A 85 0.83 20.27 6.33
N ASN A 86 1.69 20.95 7.10
CA ASN A 86 3.13 20.70 7.17
C ASN A 86 3.65 20.48 8.60
N CYS A 87 2.77 20.16 9.55
CA CYS A 87 3.08 20.07 10.97
C CYS A 87 2.38 18.86 11.60
N SER A 88 3.12 18.05 12.34
CA SER A 88 2.58 17.00 13.21
C SER A 88 2.57 17.53 14.64
N ASP A 89 1.53 18.30 14.98
CA ASP A 89 1.26 18.69 16.36
C ASP A 89 0.11 17.83 16.91
N GLN A 90 0.38 17.08 17.99
CA GLN A 90 -0.53 16.05 18.50
C GLN A 90 -1.81 16.63 19.11
N ASP A 91 -1.75 17.79 19.76
CA ASP A 91 -2.91 18.41 20.41
C ASP A 91 -3.61 19.44 19.50
N TYR A 92 -3.40 19.34 18.19
CA TYR A 92 -4.04 20.23 17.25
C TYR A 92 -5.54 19.94 17.13
N ILE A 93 -6.33 21.00 17.15
CA ILE A 93 -7.78 20.95 16.88
C ILE A 93 -8.01 21.24 15.40
N LEU A 94 -8.53 20.25 14.67
CA LEU A 94 -8.78 20.32 13.23
C LEU A 94 -9.62 21.54 12.85
N LYS A 95 -9.22 22.23 11.79
CA LYS A 95 -9.90 23.42 11.27
C LYS A 95 -10.36 23.19 9.84
N GLU A 96 -11.38 23.95 9.45
CA GLU A 96 -11.81 23.97 8.06
C GLU A 96 -10.64 24.32 7.14
N GLY A 97 -10.55 23.58 6.03
CA GLY A 97 -9.52 23.74 5.03
C GLY A 97 -8.23 22.99 5.36
N ASP A 98 -8.03 22.43 6.55
CA ASP A 98 -6.81 21.69 6.86
C ASP A 98 -6.64 20.49 5.94
N LEU A 99 -5.42 20.29 5.43
CA LEU A 99 -5.01 19.07 4.73
C LEU A 99 -4.57 18.06 5.78
N VAL A 100 -5.21 16.91 5.84
CA VAL A 100 -5.00 15.89 6.86
C VAL A 100 -4.52 14.62 6.19
N LYS A 101 -3.41 14.08 6.71
CA LYS A 101 -2.92 12.74 6.40
C LYS A 101 -3.15 11.87 7.63
N ILE A 102 -3.85 10.76 7.47
CA ILE A 102 -3.96 9.70 8.50
C ILE A 102 -3.13 8.51 8.02
N ASP A 103 -2.17 8.05 8.82
CA ASP A 103 -1.38 6.82 8.62
C ASP A 103 -1.63 5.91 9.84
N LEU A 104 -1.94 4.64 9.58
CA LEU A 104 -2.07 3.65 10.65
C LEU A 104 -1.54 2.30 10.19
N ARG A 105 -1.00 1.54 11.14
CA ARG A 105 -0.41 0.23 10.84
C ARG A 105 -0.90 -0.85 11.77
N VAL A 106 -1.32 -1.95 11.15
CA VAL A 106 -1.81 -3.15 11.82
C VAL A 106 -0.86 -4.29 11.49
N HIS A 107 -0.51 -5.12 12.47
CA HIS A 107 0.13 -6.40 12.19
C HIS A 107 -0.77 -7.56 12.59
N VAL A 108 -0.75 -8.61 11.77
CA VAL A 108 -1.31 -9.91 12.10
C VAL A 108 -0.16 -10.92 12.06
N ASP A 109 0.13 -11.56 13.18
CA ASP A 109 1.28 -12.46 13.37
C ASP A 109 2.63 -11.86 12.90
N GLY A 110 2.82 -10.56 13.13
CA GLY A 110 4.01 -9.81 12.71
C GLY A 110 4.03 -9.37 11.25
N PHE A 111 3.05 -9.73 10.42
CA PHE A 111 2.92 -9.23 9.05
C PHE A 111 2.26 -7.86 9.04
N ILE A 112 3.03 -6.83 8.69
CA ILE A 112 2.63 -5.43 8.82
C ILE A 112 1.83 -4.95 7.59
N VAL A 113 0.70 -4.33 7.85
CA VAL A 113 -0.13 -3.55 6.94
C VAL A 113 -0.02 -2.11 7.31
N ASN A 114 0.37 -1.29 6.35
CA ASN A 114 0.23 0.14 6.45
C ASN A 114 -0.91 0.58 5.50
N VAL A 115 -1.72 1.52 5.95
CA VAL A 115 -2.68 2.26 5.12
C VAL A 115 -2.58 3.74 5.49
N ALA A 116 -2.70 4.60 4.48
CA ALA A 116 -2.76 6.04 4.70
C ALA A 116 -3.71 6.71 3.71
N HIS A 117 -4.33 7.80 4.16
CA HIS A 117 -5.20 8.62 3.31
C HIS A 117 -4.96 10.10 3.55
N ILE A 118 -4.93 10.87 2.47
CA ILE A 118 -4.79 12.33 2.49
C ILE A 118 -6.08 12.94 1.98
N PHE A 119 -6.68 13.82 2.77
CA PHE A 119 -7.91 14.52 2.45
C PHE A 119 -7.92 15.90 3.09
N ALA A 120 -8.84 16.77 2.69
CA ALA A 120 -9.00 18.08 3.32
C ALA A 120 -10.32 18.15 4.11
N ILE A 121 -10.31 18.89 5.22
CA ILE A 121 -11.48 19.11 6.08
C ILE A 121 -12.41 20.15 5.45
N TYR A 122 -13.67 19.78 5.23
CA TYR A 122 -14.69 20.64 4.62
C TYR A 122 -15.98 20.70 5.45
N VAL A 123 -16.64 21.85 5.43
CA VAL A 123 -17.98 22.04 6.02
C VAL A 123 -19.09 21.69 5.02
N ALA A 124 -18.89 21.97 3.72
CA ALA A 124 -19.92 21.82 2.69
C ALA A 124 -19.59 20.75 1.66
N GLN A 125 -20.55 19.85 1.39
CA GLN A 125 -20.51 18.96 0.24
C GLN A 125 -20.42 19.80 -1.04
N GLY A 126 -19.32 19.67 -1.79
CA GLY A 126 -19.12 20.34 -3.08
C GLY A 126 -18.02 21.41 -3.11
N THR A 127 -17.43 21.78 -1.97
CA THR A 127 -16.24 22.65 -1.98
C THR A 127 -15.07 21.93 -2.64
N GLN A 128 -14.53 22.50 -3.71
CA GLN A 128 -13.35 21.95 -4.39
C GLN A 128 -12.08 22.33 -3.63
N VAL A 129 -11.19 21.36 -3.41
CA VAL A 129 -9.81 21.63 -3.00
C VAL A 129 -9.16 22.42 -4.15
N THR A 130 -8.48 23.53 -3.85
CA THR A 130 -7.74 24.31 -4.84
C THR A 130 -6.36 24.73 -4.32
N GLY A 131 -5.45 25.07 -5.24
CA GLY A 131 -4.10 25.53 -4.92
C GLY A 131 -3.18 24.40 -4.44
N TRP A 132 -2.18 24.76 -3.64
CA TRP A 132 -1.08 23.86 -3.25
C TRP A 132 -1.54 22.54 -2.60
N LYS A 133 -2.71 22.51 -1.97
CA LYS A 133 -3.28 21.29 -1.36
C LYS A 133 -3.61 20.23 -2.41
N VAL A 134 -4.15 20.65 -3.58
CA VAL A 134 -4.39 19.75 -4.71
C VAL A 134 -3.08 19.25 -5.27
N ASP A 135 -2.12 20.15 -5.40
CA ASP A 135 -0.80 19.85 -5.94
C ASP A 135 -0.12 18.76 -5.10
N VAL A 136 -0.13 18.89 -3.78
CA VAL A 136 0.36 17.86 -2.85
C VAL A 136 -0.40 16.55 -3.01
N ILE A 137 -1.74 16.56 -2.98
CA ILE A 137 -2.55 15.33 -3.11
C ILE A 137 -2.24 14.62 -4.44
N LYS A 138 -2.16 15.35 -5.55
CA LYS A 138 -1.89 14.81 -6.88
C LYS A 138 -0.45 14.32 -7.03
N ALA A 139 0.51 15.08 -6.50
CA ALA A 139 1.91 14.66 -6.46
C ALA A 139 2.05 13.35 -5.68
N THR A 140 1.45 13.25 -4.49
CA THR A 140 1.54 12.03 -3.66
C THR A 140 0.91 10.84 -4.35
N ASP A 141 -0.29 10.98 -4.91
CA ASP A 141 -0.99 9.92 -5.66
C ASP A 141 -0.15 9.41 -6.86
N LEU A 142 0.45 10.31 -7.62
CA LEU A 142 1.27 9.94 -8.78
C LEU A 142 2.63 9.36 -8.36
N CYS A 143 3.25 9.88 -7.31
CA CYS A 143 4.46 9.32 -6.73
C CYS A 143 4.22 7.91 -6.21
N ALA A 144 3.06 7.68 -5.59
CA ALA A 144 2.67 6.35 -5.16
C ALA A 144 2.55 5.40 -6.37
N LYS A 145 1.82 5.80 -7.41
CA LYS A 145 1.71 5.01 -8.65
C LYS A 145 3.07 4.76 -9.32
N ALA A 146 3.99 5.72 -9.25
CA ALA A 146 5.34 5.56 -9.78
C ALA A 146 6.15 4.53 -8.98
N ALA A 147 6.12 4.60 -7.65
CA ALA A 147 6.77 3.63 -6.77
C ALA A 147 6.22 2.21 -6.96
N LEU A 148 4.89 2.04 -7.04
CA LEU A 148 4.28 0.74 -7.34
C LEU A 148 4.79 0.14 -8.66
N ARG A 149 5.10 0.97 -9.65
CA ARG A 149 5.66 0.51 -10.93
C ARG A 149 7.14 0.18 -10.86
N LEU A 150 7.90 0.88 -10.02
CA LEU A 150 9.36 0.82 -9.98
C LEU A 150 9.91 -0.15 -8.94
N VAL A 151 9.18 -0.43 -7.86
CA VAL A 151 9.64 -1.35 -6.81
C VAL A 151 9.42 -2.79 -7.27
N LYS A 152 10.25 -3.27 -8.19
CA LYS A 152 10.17 -4.61 -8.79
C LYS A 152 11.51 -5.31 -8.81
N PRO A 153 11.53 -6.66 -8.82
CA PRO A 153 12.75 -7.41 -9.08
C PRO A 153 13.56 -6.84 -10.25
N GLY A 154 14.85 -6.58 -10.05
CA GLY A 154 15.74 -6.01 -11.08
C GLY A 154 15.74 -4.48 -11.17
N LYS A 155 14.98 -3.78 -10.32
CA LYS A 155 14.97 -2.32 -10.20
C LYS A 155 15.67 -1.89 -8.92
N GLN A 156 16.06 -0.61 -8.85
CA GLN A 156 16.80 -0.07 -7.72
C GLN A 156 15.99 0.98 -6.97
N ASN A 157 16.22 1.09 -5.67
CA ASN A 157 15.63 2.12 -4.80
C ASN A 157 15.87 3.55 -5.32
N THR A 158 17.05 3.84 -5.86
CA THR A 158 17.41 5.13 -6.45
C THR A 158 16.48 5.54 -7.61
N GLN A 159 16.01 4.58 -8.41
CA GLN A 159 15.06 4.88 -9.50
C GLN A 159 13.72 5.37 -8.95
N VAL A 160 13.31 4.87 -7.78
CA VAL A 160 12.09 5.30 -7.09
C VAL A 160 12.27 6.73 -6.57
N THR A 161 13.38 7.01 -5.89
CA THR A 161 13.76 8.36 -5.42
C THR A 161 13.78 9.37 -6.56
N GLU A 162 14.41 9.03 -7.69
CA GLU A 162 14.44 9.91 -8.87
C GLU A 162 13.05 10.17 -9.45
N ALA A 163 12.20 9.13 -9.50
CA ALA A 163 10.84 9.26 -10.01
C ALA A 163 9.98 10.13 -9.11
N TRP A 164 10.08 9.98 -7.79
CA TRP A 164 9.39 10.83 -6.83
C TRP A 164 9.77 12.30 -6.96
N ASN A 165 11.07 12.58 -7.07
CA ASN A 165 11.54 13.93 -7.31
C ASN A 165 10.94 14.48 -8.62
N LYS A 166 11.06 13.76 -9.74
CA LYS A 166 10.50 14.21 -11.02
C LYS A 166 9.00 14.47 -10.94
N VAL A 167 8.23 13.57 -10.32
CA VAL A 167 6.78 13.70 -10.20
C VAL A 167 6.40 14.87 -9.30
N ALA A 168 7.01 15.00 -8.12
CA ALA A 168 6.72 16.10 -7.19
C ALA A 168 6.99 17.48 -7.82
N HIS A 169 8.08 17.61 -8.59
CA HIS A 169 8.43 18.85 -9.27
C HIS A 169 7.38 19.28 -10.33
N LEU A 170 6.64 18.34 -10.93
CA LEU A 170 5.55 18.69 -11.87
C LEU A 170 4.41 19.47 -11.19
N PHE A 171 4.32 19.39 -9.87
CA PHE A 171 3.29 20.03 -9.05
C PHE A 171 3.86 21.14 -8.16
N ASN A 172 5.05 21.67 -8.47
CA ASN A 172 5.75 22.62 -7.61
C ASN A 172 5.89 22.14 -6.15
N CYS A 173 6.08 20.84 -5.98
CA CYS A 173 6.27 20.21 -4.68
C CYS A 173 7.64 19.53 -4.60
N THR A 174 8.08 19.27 -3.37
CA THR A 174 9.30 18.53 -3.05
C THR A 174 9.00 17.46 -2.00
N PRO A 175 9.52 16.24 -2.12
CA PRO A 175 9.47 15.28 -1.03
C PRO A 175 10.27 15.79 0.19
N THR A 176 9.82 15.48 1.39
CA THR A 176 10.48 15.89 2.64
C THR A 176 11.89 15.30 2.72
N ALA A 177 12.86 16.16 3.02
CA ALA A 177 14.27 15.79 3.13
C ALA A 177 14.52 14.80 4.28
N GLY A 178 15.37 13.80 4.05
CA GLY A 178 15.82 12.86 5.08
C GLY A 178 14.81 11.77 5.47
N VAL A 179 13.59 11.77 4.92
CA VAL A 179 12.59 10.73 5.20
C VAL A 179 12.96 9.44 4.48
N LEU A 180 12.92 8.34 5.22
CA LEU A 180 13.24 6.98 4.76
C LEU A 180 12.00 6.10 4.79
N SER A 181 11.90 5.24 3.79
CA SER A 181 10.90 4.18 3.72
C SER A 181 11.61 2.84 3.80
N TYR A 182 11.24 2.02 4.77
CA TYR A 182 11.93 0.77 5.07
C TYR A 182 11.30 -0.45 4.41
N GLN A 183 12.08 -1.52 4.36
CA GLN A 183 11.60 -2.84 4.00
C GLN A 183 10.80 -3.45 5.16
N LEU A 184 9.57 -3.91 4.88
CA LEU A 184 8.75 -4.60 5.87
C LEU A 184 8.96 -6.12 5.76
N LYS A 185 9.37 -6.77 6.85
CA LYS A 185 9.38 -8.24 6.99
C LYS A 185 8.54 -8.65 8.19
N GLN A 186 8.24 -9.94 8.30
CA GLN A 186 7.55 -10.46 9.47
C GLN A 186 8.36 -10.11 10.74
N HIS A 187 7.72 -9.46 11.72
CA HIS A 187 8.34 -8.99 12.96
C HIS A 187 9.45 -7.93 12.80
N VAL A 188 9.63 -7.35 11.61
CA VAL A 188 10.65 -6.32 11.34
C VAL A 188 10.00 -5.16 10.61
N ILE A 189 9.88 -4.02 11.29
CA ILE A 189 9.34 -2.77 10.74
C ILE A 189 10.41 -1.97 9.96
N ASP A 190 11.66 -2.04 10.39
CA ASP A 190 12.80 -1.35 9.78
C ASP A 190 13.77 -2.38 9.20
N GLY A 191 13.44 -2.93 8.03
CA GLY A 191 14.35 -3.83 7.33
C GLY A 191 15.55 -3.11 6.71
N GLU A 192 16.52 -3.90 6.26
CA GLU A 192 17.83 -3.42 5.79
C GLU A 192 17.74 -2.52 4.55
N LYS A 193 16.87 -2.87 3.59
CA LYS A 193 16.70 -2.09 2.39
C LYS A 193 15.80 -0.88 2.65
N THR A 194 16.21 0.26 2.12
CA THR A 194 15.50 1.53 2.32
C THR A 194 15.36 2.31 1.01
N ILE A 195 14.33 3.15 0.93
CA ILE A 195 14.16 4.15 -0.12
C ILE A 195 14.18 5.53 0.55
N THR A 196 15.13 6.38 0.15
CA THR A 196 15.14 7.79 0.56
C THR A 196 14.20 8.61 -0.31
N GLN A 197 13.37 9.45 0.30
CA GLN A 197 12.43 10.30 -0.44
C GLN A 197 13.15 11.48 -1.11
N ASN A 198 13.97 12.15 -0.32
CA ASN A 198 14.80 13.27 -0.75
C ASN A 198 16.12 13.23 0.05
N PRO A 199 17.24 12.77 -0.56
CA PRO A 199 18.51 12.62 0.14
C PRO A 199 19.10 13.98 0.52
N MET A 200 19.49 14.15 1.78
CA MET A 200 20.26 15.33 2.20
C MET A 200 21.71 15.25 1.71
N ASP A 201 22.42 16.38 1.65
CA ASP A 201 23.82 16.44 1.18
C ASP A 201 24.76 15.50 1.95
N GLN A 202 24.47 15.23 3.23
CA GLN A 202 25.21 14.27 4.08
C GLN A 202 24.84 12.79 3.84
N GLN A 203 23.77 12.51 3.09
CA GLN A 203 23.25 11.17 2.80
C GLN A 203 23.36 10.78 1.32
N LYS A 204 24.20 11.47 0.52
CA LYS A 204 24.40 11.10 -0.90
C LYS A 204 24.89 9.66 -1.09
N ASP A 205 25.51 9.07 -0.06
CA ASP A 205 25.93 7.67 -0.03
C ASP A 205 24.87 6.73 0.59
N HIS A 206 23.59 7.07 0.46
CA HIS A 206 22.52 6.12 0.83
C HIS A 206 22.71 4.81 0.05
N GLU A 207 22.65 3.69 0.77
CA GLU A 207 22.89 2.37 0.20
C GLU A 207 21.96 2.10 -0.99
N LYS A 208 22.56 1.76 -2.13
CA LYS A 208 21.81 1.35 -3.32
C LYS A 208 21.34 -0.07 -3.09
N ALA A 209 20.04 -0.26 -3.09
CA ALA A 209 19.41 -1.56 -2.95
C ALA A 209 18.73 -1.95 -4.26
N GLU A 210 19.04 -3.14 -4.75
CA GLU A 210 18.25 -3.78 -5.80
C GLU A 210 17.07 -4.50 -5.15
N PHE A 211 15.87 -4.27 -5.69
CA PHE A 211 14.69 -5.01 -5.29
C PHE A 211 14.79 -6.41 -5.84
N GLU A 212 14.47 -7.38 -4.99
CA GLU A 212 14.52 -8.79 -5.34
C GLU A 212 13.15 -9.42 -5.11
N ARG A 213 12.87 -10.47 -5.88
CA ARG A 213 11.73 -11.32 -5.58
C ARG A 213 12.10 -12.16 -4.37
N ASP A 214 11.20 -12.30 -3.42
CA ASP A 214 11.41 -13.25 -2.34
C ASP A 214 11.62 -14.67 -2.92
N PRO A 215 12.80 -15.31 -2.69
CA PRO A 215 13.12 -16.60 -3.28
C PRO A 215 12.21 -17.73 -2.78
N THR A 216 11.52 -17.53 -1.65
CA THR A 216 10.58 -18.50 -1.09
C THR A 216 9.21 -18.49 -1.78
N LYS A 217 8.94 -17.51 -2.66
CA LYS A 217 7.62 -17.30 -3.29
C LYS A 217 7.52 -17.92 -4.67
N GLN A 218 6.84 -19.05 -4.77
CA GLN A 218 6.32 -19.61 -6.01
C GLN A 218 4.91 -19.05 -6.29
N TYR A 219 4.37 -19.16 -7.51
CA TYR A 219 3.03 -18.64 -7.80
C TYR A 219 1.89 -19.66 -7.60
N GLY A 220 2.20 -20.84 -7.04
CA GLY A 220 1.26 -21.96 -6.95
C GLY A 220 0.66 -22.45 -8.29
N LEU A 221 0.99 -21.82 -9.42
CA LEU A 221 0.43 -22.12 -10.74
C LEU A 221 0.92 -23.50 -11.22
N LYS A 222 0.03 -24.48 -11.14
CA LYS A 222 0.31 -25.87 -11.58
C LYS A 222 0.28 -26.01 -13.09
N MET A 223 -0.51 -25.19 -13.78
CA MET A 223 -0.66 -25.25 -15.23
C MET A 223 0.39 -24.39 -15.93
N LYS A 224 1.20 -25.01 -16.82
CA LYS A 224 2.17 -24.31 -17.67
C LYS A 224 1.55 -23.16 -18.46
N THR A 225 0.31 -23.33 -18.93
CA THR A 225 -0.44 -22.29 -19.65
C THR A 225 -0.69 -21.07 -18.76
N SER A 226 -1.09 -21.27 -17.51
CA SER A 226 -1.34 -20.17 -16.57
C SER A 226 -0.06 -19.44 -16.24
N SER A 227 1.06 -20.16 -16.01
CA SER A 227 2.36 -19.53 -15.79
C SER A 227 2.80 -18.67 -16.98
N ALA A 228 2.63 -19.17 -18.21
CA ALA A 228 2.97 -18.42 -19.42
C ALA A 228 2.10 -17.17 -19.60
N ILE A 229 0.78 -17.27 -19.37
CA ILE A 229 -0.13 -16.12 -19.41
C ILE A 229 0.24 -15.11 -18.32
N PHE A 230 0.54 -15.56 -17.11
CA PHE A 230 0.93 -14.67 -16.01
C PHE A 230 2.21 -13.91 -16.33
N SER A 231 3.26 -14.58 -16.80
CA SER A 231 4.50 -13.92 -17.23
C SER A 231 4.29 -12.97 -18.40
N GLU A 232 3.38 -13.29 -19.33
CA GLU A 232 3.03 -12.38 -20.41
C GLU A 232 2.28 -11.14 -19.89
N VAL A 233 1.38 -11.29 -18.91
CA VAL A 233 0.70 -10.17 -18.24
C VAL A 233 1.70 -9.27 -17.55
N GLU A 234 2.57 -9.82 -16.71
CA GLU A 234 3.63 -9.08 -16.00
C GLU A 234 4.51 -8.30 -16.98
N ARG A 235 4.84 -8.91 -18.12
CA ARG A 235 5.69 -8.27 -19.14
C ARG A 235 4.97 -7.18 -19.94
N ARG A 236 3.72 -7.39 -20.34
CA ARG A 236 3.00 -6.52 -21.30
C ARG A 236 2.18 -5.44 -20.63
N PHE A 237 1.51 -5.76 -19.54
CA PHE A 237 0.55 -4.88 -18.89
C PHE A 237 1.05 -4.40 -17.54
N ASP A 238 2.00 -5.11 -16.93
CA ASP A 238 2.52 -4.76 -15.62
C ASP A 238 1.37 -4.62 -14.60
N ALA A 239 1.30 -3.55 -13.80
CA ALA A 239 0.19 -3.30 -12.88
C ALA A 239 -1.08 -2.73 -13.56
N LEU A 240 -1.09 -2.55 -14.88
CA LEU A 240 -2.18 -1.89 -15.61
C LEU A 240 -3.35 -2.84 -15.90
N GLN A 241 -4.52 -2.24 -16.01
CA GLN A 241 -5.71 -2.89 -16.53
C GLN A 241 -5.49 -3.35 -17.98
N PHE A 242 -5.92 -4.58 -18.26
CA PHE A 242 -5.86 -5.17 -19.59
C PHE A 242 -7.15 -5.91 -19.92
N THR A 243 -7.33 -6.31 -21.17
CA THR A 243 -8.46 -7.15 -21.59
C THR A 243 -7.94 -8.50 -22.07
N GLY A 244 -8.72 -9.57 -21.83
CA GLY A 244 -8.43 -10.89 -22.40
C GLY A 244 -8.31 -10.90 -23.93
N ARG A 245 -8.86 -9.89 -24.62
CA ARG A 245 -8.72 -9.68 -26.07
C ARG A 245 -7.31 -9.25 -26.50
N ALA A 246 -6.45 -8.87 -25.56
CA ALA A 246 -5.11 -8.42 -25.88
C ALA A 246 -4.13 -9.58 -26.16
N PHE A 247 -4.57 -10.83 -25.97
CA PHE A 247 -3.80 -12.04 -26.22
C PHE A 247 -4.19 -12.67 -27.55
N GLU A 248 -3.23 -13.29 -28.23
CA GLU A 248 -3.44 -13.96 -29.52
C GLU A 248 -4.37 -15.18 -29.39
N ASP A 249 -4.21 -15.97 -28.34
CA ASP A 249 -5.06 -17.13 -28.02
C ASP A 249 -6.03 -16.80 -26.88
N GLU A 250 -7.19 -16.24 -27.22
CA GLU A 250 -8.21 -15.83 -26.24
C GLU A 250 -8.68 -17.00 -25.35
N LYS A 251 -8.64 -18.24 -25.84
CA LYS A 251 -9.10 -19.41 -25.09
C LYS A 251 -8.09 -19.78 -24.00
N LYS A 252 -6.80 -19.84 -24.34
CA LYS A 252 -5.73 -20.04 -23.35
C LYS A 252 -5.62 -18.87 -22.39
N ALA A 253 -5.74 -17.64 -22.89
CA ALA A 253 -5.73 -16.43 -22.07
C ALA A 253 -6.84 -16.48 -21.02
N ARG A 254 -8.08 -16.78 -21.42
CA ARG A 254 -9.20 -16.93 -20.47
C ARG A 254 -8.92 -17.98 -19.40
N MET A 255 -8.43 -19.16 -19.79
CA MET A 255 -8.13 -20.23 -18.84
C MET A 255 -7.02 -19.84 -17.85
N GLY A 256 -5.93 -19.26 -18.36
CA GLY A 256 -4.83 -18.76 -17.54
C GLY A 256 -5.25 -17.62 -16.62
N ILE A 257 -6.03 -16.65 -17.12
CA ILE A 257 -6.53 -15.51 -16.32
C ILE A 257 -7.45 -16.00 -15.19
N VAL A 258 -8.35 -16.94 -15.47
CA VAL A 258 -9.23 -17.51 -14.42
C VAL A 258 -8.41 -18.26 -13.36
N ASP A 259 -7.38 -19.00 -13.77
CA ASP A 259 -6.49 -19.71 -12.85
C ASP A 259 -5.66 -18.73 -12.00
N CYS A 260 -5.07 -17.72 -12.62
CA CYS A 260 -4.40 -16.62 -11.94
C CYS A 260 -5.35 -15.89 -10.98
N ALA A 261 -6.61 -15.68 -11.34
CA ALA A 261 -7.60 -15.05 -10.45
C ALA A 261 -7.96 -15.93 -9.25
N LYS A 262 -8.07 -17.25 -9.43
CA LYS A 262 -8.25 -18.20 -8.31
C LYS A 262 -7.08 -18.17 -7.35
N HIS A 263 -5.86 -18.10 -7.88
CA HIS A 263 -4.63 -17.95 -7.10
C HIS A 263 -4.37 -16.51 -6.64
N GLN A 264 -5.35 -15.60 -6.78
CA GLN A 264 -5.26 -14.20 -6.35
C GLN A 264 -4.09 -13.42 -6.99
N LEU A 265 -3.60 -13.88 -8.15
CA LEU A 265 -2.58 -13.22 -8.94
C LEU A 265 -3.16 -12.09 -9.81
N LEU A 266 -4.45 -12.14 -10.11
CA LEU A 266 -5.18 -11.14 -10.89
C LEU A 266 -6.55 -10.91 -10.27
N GLN A 267 -6.95 -9.66 -10.04
CA GLN A 267 -8.32 -9.34 -9.64
C GLN A 267 -9.17 -9.01 -10.87
N PRO A 268 -10.34 -9.66 -11.08
CA PRO A 268 -11.26 -9.30 -12.15
C PRO A 268 -12.00 -7.98 -11.85
N PHE A 269 -12.15 -7.09 -12.83
CA PHE A 269 -13.17 -6.02 -12.79
C PHE A 269 -14.42 -6.40 -13.59
N ASN A 270 -15.57 -5.93 -13.10
CA ASN A 270 -16.84 -6.01 -13.82
C ASN A 270 -16.89 -4.93 -14.90
N VAL A 271 -17.14 -5.32 -16.14
CA VAL A 271 -17.40 -4.39 -17.24
C VAL A 271 -18.87 -4.00 -17.23
N LEU A 272 -19.15 -2.70 -17.11
CA LEU A 272 -20.51 -2.16 -17.01
C LEU A 272 -21.31 -2.18 -18.32
N CYS A 273 -20.66 -2.45 -19.46
CA CYS A 273 -21.29 -2.51 -20.78
C CYS A 273 -20.71 -3.65 -21.62
N GLU A 274 -21.53 -4.67 -21.91
CA GLU A 274 -21.29 -5.62 -22.99
C GLU A 274 -22.24 -5.35 -24.15
N LYS A 275 -21.80 -5.56 -25.40
CA LYS A 275 -22.74 -5.81 -26.49
C LYS A 275 -23.42 -7.15 -26.23
N GLU A 276 -24.72 -7.27 -26.52
CA GLU A 276 -25.48 -8.53 -26.40
C GLU A 276 -24.70 -9.69 -27.05
N GLY A 277 -24.39 -10.72 -26.26
CA GLY A 277 -23.56 -11.87 -26.67
C GLY A 277 -22.06 -11.78 -26.32
N GLY A 278 -21.64 -10.80 -25.53
CA GLY A 278 -20.25 -10.57 -25.12
C GLY A 278 -19.67 -11.64 -24.19
N THR A 279 -18.38 -11.92 -24.39
CA THR A 279 -17.53 -12.69 -23.48
C THR A 279 -17.17 -11.84 -22.28
N LYS A 280 -17.39 -12.35 -21.05
CA LYS A 280 -16.90 -11.75 -19.79
C LYS A 280 -15.46 -11.25 -19.97
N ILE A 281 -15.31 -9.93 -20.01
CA ILE A 281 -14.00 -9.28 -20.10
C ILE A 281 -13.40 -9.29 -18.69
N PHE A 282 -12.38 -10.12 -18.50
CA PHE A 282 -11.56 -10.06 -17.30
C PHE A 282 -10.60 -8.88 -17.47
N ILE A 283 -10.80 -7.83 -16.67
CA ILE A 283 -9.78 -6.82 -16.45
C ILE A 283 -9.01 -7.25 -15.22
N GLY A 284 -7.72 -7.58 -15.35
CA GLY A 284 -6.85 -7.82 -14.21
C GLY A 284 -6.44 -6.48 -13.60
N GLY A 285 -6.66 -6.27 -12.31
CA GLY A 285 -6.03 -5.15 -11.61
C GLY A 285 -6.49 -4.99 -10.17
N ASP A 286 -5.92 -5.80 -9.31
CA ASP A 286 -5.43 -5.33 -8.02
C ASP A 286 -4.18 -6.15 -7.77
N MET A 287 -3.10 -5.72 -8.39
CA MET A 287 -1.78 -6.28 -8.10
C MET A 287 -1.25 -5.75 -6.77
N GLU A 288 -1.90 -4.78 -6.11
CA GLU A 288 -1.32 -4.06 -4.96
C GLU A 288 -1.10 -4.99 -3.77
N THR A 289 -2.13 -5.77 -3.38
CA THR A 289 -2.04 -6.72 -2.25
C THR A 289 -1.07 -7.88 -2.53
N LYS A 290 -0.85 -8.26 -3.78
CA LYS A 290 0.07 -9.35 -4.13
C LYS A 290 1.50 -8.86 -4.32
N PHE A 291 1.68 -7.71 -4.95
CA PHE A 291 2.96 -7.05 -5.09
C PHE A 291 3.61 -6.75 -3.74
N ARG A 292 2.77 -6.41 -2.75
CA ARG A 292 3.10 -6.35 -1.32
C ARG A 292 3.78 -7.60 -0.79
N ALA A 293 3.28 -8.77 -1.18
CA ALA A 293 3.91 -10.03 -0.83
C ALA A 293 5.15 -10.26 -1.71
N GLU A 294 5.08 -10.07 -3.01
CA GLU A 294 6.17 -10.46 -3.92
C GLU A 294 7.45 -9.64 -3.74
N THR A 295 7.33 -8.32 -3.53
CA THR A 295 8.48 -7.40 -3.51
C THR A 295 8.70 -6.82 -2.13
N GLU A 296 9.30 -7.61 -1.24
CA GLU A 296 10.00 -7.17 -0.03
C GLU A 296 9.25 -6.18 0.91
N GLY A 297 7.96 -5.89 0.73
CA GLY A 297 7.20 -4.90 1.50
C GLY A 297 7.59 -3.42 1.30
N MET A 298 8.70 -3.09 0.63
CA MET A 298 9.22 -1.71 0.53
C MET A 298 8.29 -0.74 -0.20
N ALA A 299 7.61 -1.20 -1.26
CA ALA A 299 6.79 -0.34 -2.11
C ALA A 299 5.72 0.39 -1.31
N ILE A 300 5.02 -0.33 -0.43
CA ILE A 300 3.83 0.18 0.28
C ILE A 300 4.22 1.12 1.41
N GLN A 301 5.24 0.79 2.21
CA GLN A 301 5.72 1.74 3.21
C GLN A 301 6.10 3.07 2.54
N SER A 302 6.75 2.98 1.38
CA SER A 302 7.16 4.10 0.54
C SER A 302 6.00 4.95 0.02
N LEU A 303 4.87 4.36 -0.39
CA LEU A 303 3.69 5.12 -0.84
C LEU A 303 3.09 5.96 0.30
N LEU A 304 3.06 5.38 1.49
CA LEU A 304 2.26 5.88 2.61
C LEU A 304 3.06 6.81 3.52
N HIS A 305 4.38 6.62 3.60
CA HIS A 305 5.28 7.55 4.28
C HIS A 305 5.64 8.75 3.43
N LEU A 306 5.27 8.77 2.15
CA LEU A 306 5.65 9.86 1.28
C LEU A 306 5.09 11.17 1.85
N GLU A 307 5.99 12.04 2.25
CA GLU A 307 5.67 13.39 2.68
C GLU A 307 6.08 14.32 1.57
N ILE A 308 5.11 15.04 1.02
CA ILE A 308 5.33 16.00 -0.06
C ILE A 308 4.90 17.37 0.44
N GLN A 309 5.80 18.35 0.30
CA GLN A 309 5.58 19.73 0.69
C GLN A 309 5.61 20.62 -0.56
N PRO A 310 4.81 21.69 -0.64
CA PRO A 310 4.91 22.65 -1.73
C PRO A 310 6.18 23.50 -1.61
N ILE A 311 6.84 23.81 -2.73
CA ILE A 311 8.11 24.57 -2.77
C ILE A 311 7.94 26.00 -2.22
N TYR A 312 6.75 26.59 -2.34
CA TYR A 312 6.49 27.97 -1.91
C TYR A 312 6.25 28.12 -0.40
N ILE A 313 6.06 27.02 0.34
CA ILE A 313 5.99 27.06 1.80
C ILE A 313 7.39 26.73 2.29
N GLN A 314 8.06 27.71 2.89
CA GLN A 314 9.35 27.46 3.56
C GLN A 314 9.17 26.26 4.49
N PRO A 315 9.98 25.19 4.39
CA PRO A 315 9.95 24.16 5.40
C PRO A 315 10.22 24.84 6.75
N PRO A 316 9.53 24.46 7.85
CA PRO A 316 10.05 24.80 9.16
C PRO A 316 11.52 24.38 9.18
N ASN A 317 12.39 25.21 9.74
CA ASN A 317 13.83 25.06 9.65
C ASN A 317 14.26 23.72 10.31
N LEU A 318 14.24 22.63 9.54
CA LEU A 318 14.57 21.28 9.98
C LEU A 318 16.08 21.07 9.84
N ASP A 319 16.88 21.92 10.51
CA ASP A 319 18.34 21.80 10.51
C ASP A 319 18.84 20.62 11.39
N ASN A 320 17.93 19.89 12.07
CA ASN A 320 18.27 18.75 12.92
C ASN A 320 17.41 17.51 12.58
N ILE A 321 18.06 16.35 12.42
CA ILE A 321 17.46 15.01 12.33
C ILE A 321 16.44 14.78 13.45
N ASP A 322 16.65 15.34 14.64
CA ASP A 322 15.73 15.20 15.76
C ASP A 322 14.39 15.91 15.53
N ASP A 323 14.33 16.97 14.72
CA ASP A 323 13.07 17.66 14.43
C ASP A 323 12.27 16.92 13.36
N ALA A 324 12.94 16.34 12.36
CA ALA A 324 12.30 15.43 11.39
C ALA A 324 11.84 14.13 12.08
N LYS A 325 12.64 13.61 13.02
CA LYS A 325 12.25 12.48 13.86
C LYS A 325 11.15 12.84 14.85
N LYS A 326 11.15 14.01 15.49
CA LYS A 326 10.03 14.46 16.34
C LYS A 326 8.73 14.55 15.56
N CYS A 327 8.81 14.98 14.30
CA CYS A 327 7.64 14.99 13.43
C CYS A 327 7.11 13.58 13.11
N MET A 328 7.96 12.55 13.17
CA MET A 328 7.62 11.15 12.83
C MET A 328 7.53 10.18 14.03
N LEU A 329 8.09 10.51 15.21
CA LEU A 329 8.30 9.60 16.34
C LEU A 329 7.74 10.13 17.67
N THR A 330 6.78 11.05 17.65
CA THR A 330 5.95 11.31 18.84
C THR A 330 4.70 10.41 18.75
N GLY A 331 4.49 9.38 19.56
CA GLY A 331 5.30 8.78 20.62
C GLY A 331 4.71 7.44 21.11
N ALA A 332 5.52 6.77 21.93
CA ALA A 332 5.25 5.70 22.91
C ALA A 332 4.63 4.37 22.44
#